data_AF-A0A139WIL8-F1
#
_entry.id   AF-A0A139WIL8-F1
#
_cell.length_a   1.000
_cell.length_b   1.000
_cell.length_c   1.000
_cell.angle_alpha   90.00
_cell.angle_beta   90.00
_cell.angle_gamma   90.00
#
_symmetry.space_group_name_H-M   'P 1'
#
loop_
_entity.id
_entity.type
_entity.pdbx_description
1 polymer ?
#
loop_
_entity_poly.entity_id
_entity_poly.type
_entity_poly.pdbx_seq_one_letter_code
_entity_poly.pdbx_strand_id
1 'polypeptide(L)'
;MNQICVVLIVVFIAQCSCNICDNLNNLSKDNITQGCLNQLDLICNNGSVLWQMFDASSKYPISGISYSNNKDLGNFDECMSISYKSFDGAVKGKFCALSIAIVNPFLKPIPDPFNIITNKQTTLAEVVTPKQIDRNVRDIAEKITITVLSLCIPDQCTPREIGLYFLWGQFESTKLVNFVDKVPCMTKDSNIDFKWGDIVFTTLLAFVLLLIVLCTSYDLMIMKMKREPKHPVYVSFSLITNGRKLLNVNYNPSPDQIQCLNGMRFISMMWVIAGHNFVAVEQVPIINYAEMKEYADNVKVQYVASAPIAVDTFFFLSGFLLTFGYLKSAVKMGVGEQISKVPMMIIHRYLRLTPAVIMLYLTTITIYRMLGTGPLWDTVTQTISKPCEQYWWPFLLYIQNYYNYNDLCLTHTWYLSADMQMFILAPLVLIPLTILIKSNKSFWAIGFVNVLIIIAVIVPIVCL
;
A
#
# COMPACT_ATOMS: atom_id res chain seq x y z
N MET A 1 35.67 -19.73 -26.95
CA MET A 1 34.34 -19.61 -26.32
C MET A 1 33.79 -18.18 -26.31
N ASN A 2 34.59 -17.13 -26.08
CA ASN A 2 34.08 -15.74 -26.04
C ASN A 2 33.61 -15.15 -27.38
N GLN A 3 34.18 -15.56 -28.54
CA GLN A 3 33.78 -14.99 -29.84
C GLN A 3 32.44 -15.54 -30.37
N ILE A 4 32.07 -16.77 -30.02
CA ILE A 4 30.81 -17.39 -30.48
C ILE A 4 29.61 -16.80 -29.75
N CYS A 5 29.73 -16.48 -28.45
CA CYS A 5 28.70 -15.75 -27.72
C CYS A 5 28.49 -14.33 -28.28
N VAL A 6 29.57 -13.60 -28.58
CA VAL A 6 29.47 -12.26 -29.18
C VAL A 6 28.82 -12.31 -30.57
N VAL A 7 29.16 -13.31 -31.40
CA VAL A 7 28.56 -13.46 -32.73
C VAL A 7 27.09 -13.88 -32.67
N LEU A 8 26.69 -14.79 -31.79
CA LEU A 8 25.29 -15.16 -31.61
C LEU A 8 24.44 -14.01 -31.05
N ILE A 9 25.01 -13.24 -30.12
CA ILE A 9 24.40 -12.01 -29.60
C ILE A 9 24.26 -10.99 -30.73
N VAL A 10 25.30 -10.75 -31.53
CA VAL A 10 25.27 -9.82 -32.68
C VAL A 10 24.30 -10.25 -33.79
N VAL A 11 24.11 -11.55 -34.03
CA VAL A 11 23.18 -12.09 -35.04
C VAL A 11 21.72 -11.99 -34.58
N PHE A 12 21.42 -12.33 -33.31
CA PHE A 12 20.09 -12.09 -32.73
C PHE A 12 19.78 -10.59 -32.61
N ILE A 13 20.82 -9.79 -32.32
CA ILE A 13 20.76 -8.33 -32.33
C ILE A 13 20.36 -7.84 -33.72
N ALA A 14 21.12 -8.19 -34.76
CA ALA A 14 20.84 -7.76 -36.12
C ALA A 14 19.40 -8.10 -36.55
N GLN A 15 18.87 -9.27 -36.21
CA GLN A 15 17.50 -9.66 -36.57
C GLN A 15 16.38 -8.89 -35.84
N CYS A 16 16.59 -8.48 -34.58
CA CYS A 16 15.58 -7.73 -33.83
C CYS A 16 15.64 -6.21 -34.11
N SER A 17 16.85 -5.63 -34.25
CA SER A 17 17.02 -4.24 -34.70
C SER A 17 16.53 -4.00 -36.13
N CYS A 18 16.83 -4.93 -37.04
CA CYS A 18 16.40 -4.82 -38.44
C CYS A 18 14.88 -4.84 -38.53
N ASN A 19 14.17 -5.71 -37.80
CA ASN A 19 12.72 -5.81 -37.97
C ASN A 19 11.94 -4.56 -37.51
N ILE A 20 12.38 -3.82 -36.49
CA ILE A 20 11.67 -2.62 -36.03
C ILE A 20 11.85 -1.46 -37.03
N CYS A 21 13.08 -1.20 -37.46
CA CYS A 21 13.42 -0.11 -38.36
C CYS A 21 13.10 -0.40 -39.83
N ASP A 22 13.15 -1.67 -40.26
CA ASP A 22 12.75 -2.05 -41.62
C ASP A 22 11.22 -2.07 -41.77
N ASN A 23 10.48 -2.46 -40.72
CA ASN A 23 9.01 -2.38 -40.74
C ASN A 23 8.48 -0.96 -40.63
N LEU A 24 9.25 0.00 -40.08
CA LEU A 24 8.88 1.42 -40.00
C LEU A 24 8.48 2.02 -41.35
N ASN A 25 9.08 1.55 -42.45
CA ASN A 25 8.70 1.95 -43.82
C ASN A 25 7.39 1.31 -44.32
N ASN A 26 7.00 0.15 -43.77
CA ASN A 26 5.74 -0.55 -44.05
C ASN A 26 4.59 -0.12 -43.12
N LEU A 27 4.86 0.73 -42.13
CA LEU A 27 3.85 1.21 -41.19
C LEU A 27 2.92 2.22 -41.84
N SER A 28 1.61 2.08 -41.56
CA SER A 28 0.68 3.17 -41.83
C SER A 28 1.04 4.36 -40.94
N LYS A 29 1.70 5.36 -41.54
CA LYS A 29 2.05 6.64 -40.88
C LYS A 29 0.83 7.37 -40.30
N ASP A 30 -0.39 6.93 -40.64
CA ASP A 30 -1.65 7.54 -40.23
C ASP A 30 -1.99 7.41 -38.73
N ASN A 31 -1.38 6.46 -38.00
CA ASN A 31 -1.69 6.18 -36.58
C ASN A 31 -0.58 6.59 -35.59
N ILE A 32 0.54 7.15 -36.07
CA ILE A 32 1.68 7.54 -35.22
C ILE A 32 1.86 9.06 -35.30
N THR A 33 2.01 9.70 -34.15
CA THR A 33 2.29 11.13 -34.06
C THR A 33 3.63 11.48 -34.71
N GLN A 34 3.69 12.64 -35.37
CA GLN A 34 4.89 13.10 -36.05
C GLN A 34 6.10 13.23 -35.10
N GLY A 35 5.86 13.64 -33.85
CA GLY A 35 6.90 13.73 -32.83
C GLY A 35 7.53 12.37 -32.51
N CYS A 36 6.70 11.32 -32.44
CA CYS A 36 7.17 9.96 -32.24
C CYS A 36 7.95 9.43 -33.46
N LEU A 37 7.44 9.65 -34.69
CA LEU A 37 8.12 9.25 -35.93
C LEU A 37 9.52 9.87 -36.04
N ASN A 38 9.65 11.17 -35.76
CA ASN A 38 10.94 11.85 -35.80
C ASN A 38 11.95 11.26 -34.81
N GLN A 39 11.50 10.88 -33.59
CA GLN A 39 12.38 10.23 -32.62
C GLN A 39 12.72 8.79 -33.01
N LEU A 40 11.79 8.06 -33.62
CA LEU A 40 12.05 6.72 -34.13
C LEU A 40 13.10 6.73 -35.25
N ASP A 41 13.01 7.67 -36.20
CA ASP A 41 14.01 7.83 -37.27
C ASP A 41 15.40 8.14 -36.69
N LEU A 42 15.47 9.00 -35.67
CA LEU A 42 16.71 9.32 -34.95
C LEU A 42 17.34 8.09 -34.28
N ILE A 43 16.52 7.24 -33.67
CA ILE A 43 16.97 6.05 -32.95
C ILE A 43 17.33 4.93 -33.92
N CYS A 44 16.62 4.78 -35.03
CA CYS A 44 16.94 3.81 -36.07
C CYS A 44 18.29 4.10 -36.74
N ASN A 45 18.66 5.38 -36.87
CA ASN A 45 20.00 5.77 -37.32
C ASN A 45 21.10 5.52 -36.27
N ASN A 46 20.74 5.36 -35.00
CA ASN A 46 21.67 5.06 -33.91
C ASN A 46 21.28 3.77 -33.17
N GLY A 47 21.71 2.65 -33.74
CA GLY A 47 21.41 1.32 -33.20
C GLY A 47 21.76 1.13 -31.73
N SER A 48 22.73 1.87 -31.16
CA SER A 48 23.09 1.74 -29.74
C SER A 48 21.97 2.19 -28.78
N VAL A 49 21.27 3.27 -29.10
CA VAL A 49 20.16 3.80 -28.27
C VAL A 49 18.94 2.89 -28.40
N LEU A 50 18.69 2.39 -29.62
CA LEU A 50 17.63 1.39 -29.86
C LEU A 50 17.88 0.13 -29.03
N TRP A 51 19.14 -0.30 -28.95
CA TRP A 51 19.54 -1.45 -28.14
C TRP A 51 19.29 -1.25 -26.66
N GLN A 52 19.69 -0.11 -26.11
CA GLN A 52 19.46 0.21 -24.70
C GLN A 52 17.95 0.24 -24.37
N MET A 53 17.13 0.85 -25.24
CA MET A 53 15.67 0.86 -25.04
C MET A 53 15.07 -0.54 -25.14
N PHE A 54 15.52 -1.36 -26.10
CA PHE A 54 15.08 -2.73 -26.20
C PHE A 54 15.51 -3.54 -24.97
N ASP A 55 16.78 -3.49 -24.57
CA ASP A 55 17.33 -4.22 -23.41
C ASP A 55 16.60 -3.86 -22.11
N ALA A 56 16.33 -2.57 -21.91
CA ALA A 56 15.58 -2.09 -20.75
C ALA A 56 14.09 -2.50 -20.74
N SER A 57 13.53 -2.92 -21.87
CA SER A 57 12.15 -3.39 -21.97
C SER A 57 12.01 -4.87 -21.60
N SER A 58 10.85 -5.27 -21.09
CA SER A 58 10.52 -6.66 -20.76
C SER A 58 10.63 -7.56 -21.99
N LYS A 59 11.03 -8.81 -21.77
CA LYS A 59 11.18 -9.79 -22.86
C LYS A 59 9.97 -10.69 -22.91
N TYR A 60 9.42 -10.90 -24.10
CA TYR A 60 8.37 -11.88 -24.32
C TYR A 60 8.92 -13.07 -25.14
N PRO A 61 8.47 -14.31 -24.89
CA PRO A 61 7.74 -14.75 -23.70
C PRO A 61 8.57 -14.54 -22.42
N ILE A 62 7.91 -14.14 -21.32
CA ILE A 62 8.59 -13.96 -20.03
C ILE A 62 9.09 -15.29 -19.48
N SER A 63 10.16 -15.25 -18.69
CA SER A 63 10.64 -16.44 -17.99
C SER A 63 9.69 -16.84 -16.86
N GLY A 64 9.46 -18.14 -16.67
CA GLY A 64 8.66 -18.63 -15.56
C GLY A 64 7.13 -18.60 -15.76
N ILE A 65 6.62 -18.41 -16.99
CA ILE A 65 5.17 -18.53 -17.27
C ILE A 65 4.61 -19.86 -16.76
N SER A 66 5.35 -20.95 -16.95
CA SER A 66 4.98 -22.29 -16.45
C SER A 66 4.95 -22.39 -14.92
N TYR A 67 5.65 -21.49 -14.22
CA TYR A 67 5.67 -21.36 -12.76
C TYR A 67 4.71 -20.25 -12.27
N SER A 68 3.74 -19.87 -13.11
CA SER A 68 2.77 -18.80 -12.85
C SER A 68 3.39 -17.41 -12.70
N ASN A 69 4.57 -17.16 -13.28
CA ASN A 69 5.06 -15.79 -13.41
C ASN A 69 4.18 -15.03 -14.41
N ASN A 70 3.64 -13.90 -13.97
CA ASN A 70 2.82 -13.01 -14.77
C ASN A 70 3.31 -11.55 -14.73
N LYS A 71 4.53 -11.29 -14.24
CA LYS A 71 5.09 -9.94 -14.16
C LYS A 71 6.55 -9.95 -14.59
N ASP A 72 6.88 -9.14 -15.59
CA ASP A 72 8.26 -8.77 -15.93
C ASP A 72 8.32 -7.25 -16.07
N LEU A 73 9.16 -6.61 -15.27
CA LEU A 73 9.24 -5.15 -15.22
C LEU A 73 10.37 -4.56 -16.07
N GLY A 74 11.20 -5.39 -16.72
CA GLY A 74 12.37 -4.90 -17.43
C GLY A 74 13.36 -4.16 -16.51
N ASN A 75 14.25 -3.36 -17.10
CA ASN A 75 15.25 -2.57 -16.39
C ASN A 75 14.82 -1.09 -16.32
N PHE A 76 14.14 -0.74 -15.24
CA PHE A 76 13.62 0.60 -15.01
C PHE A 76 14.74 1.67 -15.00
N ASP A 77 15.80 1.45 -14.22
CA ASP A 77 16.86 2.45 -14.04
C ASP A 77 17.65 2.68 -15.34
N GLU A 78 17.88 1.61 -16.11
CA GLU A 78 18.50 1.73 -17.43
C GLU A 78 17.65 2.58 -18.36
N CYS A 79 16.35 2.30 -18.49
CA CYS A 79 15.45 3.10 -19.34
C CYS A 79 15.48 4.59 -18.96
N MET A 80 15.39 4.89 -17.67
CA MET A 80 15.36 6.26 -17.15
C MET A 80 16.70 7.00 -17.32
N SER A 81 17.80 6.26 -17.49
CA SER A 81 19.12 6.83 -17.75
C SER A 81 19.33 7.24 -19.21
N ILE A 82 18.52 6.72 -20.14
CA ILE A 82 18.67 6.98 -21.58
C ILE A 82 18.36 8.44 -21.89
N SER A 83 19.38 9.16 -22.36
CA SER A 83 19.26 10.50 -22.92
C SER A 83 20.22 10.66 -24.07
N TYR A 84 19.67 10.75 -25.27
CA TYR A 84 20.41 10.96 -26.51
C TYR A 84 20.11 12.35 -27.06
N LYS A 85 21.16 13.09 -27.42
CA LYS A 85 21.04 14.42 -28.02
C LYS A 85 21.79 14.41 -29.35
N SER A 86 21.08 14.74 -30.42
CA SER A 86 21.62 14.95 -31.77
C SER A 86 21.33 16.39 -32.22
N PHE A 87 21.91 16.80 -33.34
CA PHE A 87 21.59 18.07 -33.99
C PHE A 87 20.11 18.13 -34.40
N ASP A 88 19.56 17.02 -34.89
CA ASP A 88 18.20 16.94 -35.41
C ASP A 88 17.13 16.68 -34.32
N GLY A 89 17.53 16.56 -33.05
CA GLY A 89 16.60 16.40 -31.93
C GLY A 89 17.20 15.71 -30.70
N ALA A 90 16.39 15.60 -29.65
CA ALA A 90 16.72 14.88 -28.44
C ALA A 90 15.70 13.78 -28.17
N VAL A 91 16.18 12.66 -27.65
CA VAL A 91 15.40 11.48 -27.28
C VAL A 91 15.69 11.17 -25.82
N LYS A 92 14.63 10.96 -25.03
CA LYS A 92 14.73 10.46 -23.66
C LYS A 92 13.98 9.15 -23.53
N GLY A 93 14.45 8.29 -22.65
CA GLY A 93 13.71 7.10 -22.25
C GLY A 93 12.45 7.46 -21.47
N LYS A 94 11.34 6.83 -21.87
CA LYS A 94 10.07 6.84 -21.14
C LYS A 94 9.72 5.40 -20.78
N PHE A 95 9.71 5.12 -19.50
CA PHE A 95 9.35 3.82 -18.98
C PHE A 95 7.84 3.72 -18.80
N CYS A 96 7.21 2.69 -19.34
CA CYS A 96 5.78 2.47 -19.28
C CYS A 96 5.47 1.05 -18.83
N ALA A 97 4.64 0.87 -17.80
CA ALA A 97 4.23 -0.46 -17.33
C ALA A 97 2.92 -0.88 -18.02
N LEU A 98 3.02 -1.69 -19.06
CA LEU A 98 1.91 -2.22 -19.84
C LEU A 98 1.30 -3.45 -19.17
N SER A 99 -0.01 -3.62 -19.33
CA SER A 99 -0.69 -4.86 -18.96
C SER A 99 -1.32 -5.46 -20.19
N ILE A 100 -0.94 -6.69 -20.48
CA ILE A 100 -1.43 -7.47 -21.60
C ILE A 100 -2.28 -8.60 -21.03
N ALA A 101 -3.54 -8.63 -21.40
CA ALA A 101 -4.42 -9.76 -21.10
C ALA A 101 -4.18 -10.87 -22.13
N ILE A 102 -3.57 -11.98 -21.71
CA ILE A 102 -3.39 -13.16 -22.56
C ILE A 102 -4.53 -14.13 -22.26
N VAL A 103 -5.40 -14.35 -23.23
CA VAL A 103 -6.45 -15.38 -23.13
C VAL A 103 -5.80 -16.74 -23.32
N ASN A 104 -6.07 -17.69 -22.43
CA ASN A 104 -5.57 -19.05 -22.59
C ASN A 104 -6.12 -19.64 -23.91
N PRO A 105 -5.26 -19.95 -24.91
CA PRO A 105 -5.70 -20.38 -26.24
C PRO A 105 -6.36 -21.76 -26.22
N PHE A 106 -6.22 -22.52 -25.13
CA PHE A 106 -6.82 -23.85 -24.96
C PHE A 106 -8.27 -23.81 -24.45
N LEU A 107 -8.82 -22.63 -24.12
CA LEU A 107 -10.21 -22.49 -23.70
C LEU A 107 -11.15 -22.43 -24.91
N LYS A 108 -12.19 -23.27 -24.91
CA LYS A 108 -13.29 -23.24 -25.89
C LYS A 108 -14.64 -23.08 -25.19
N PRO A 109 -15.49 -22.12 -25.61
CA PRO A 109 -15.22 -21.07 -26.59
C PRO A 109 -14.22 -20.04 -26.05
N ILE A 110 -13.40 -19.44 -26.93
CA ILE A 110 -12.50 -18.34 -26.59
C ILE A 110 -13.41 -17.14 -26.26
N PRO A 111 -13.48 -16.66 -25.00
CA PRO A 111 -14.28 -15.48 -24.69
C PRO A 111 -13.67 -14.26 -25.38
N ASP A 112 -14.52 -13.44 -26.01
CA ASP A 112 -14.08 -12.25 -26.74
C ASP A 112 -13.53 -11.22 -25.74
N PRO A 113 -12.22 -10.91 -25.73
CA PRO A 113 -11.61 -10.07 -24.70
C PRO A 113 -12.13 -8.62 -24.71
N PHE A 114 -12.78 -8.21 -25.81
CA PHE A 114 -13.36 -6.88 -26.01
C PHE A 114 -14.57 -6.57 -25.13
N ASN A 115 -15.40 -7.55 -24.77
CA ASN A 115 -16.63 -7.31 -23.98
C ASN A 115 -16.40 -7.33 -22.47
N ILE A 116 -15.23 -7.77 -22.01
CA ILE A 116 -14.93 -7.98 -20.58
C ILE A 116 -14.32 -6.72 -19.95
N ILE A 117 -13.45 -6.02 -20.68
CA ILE A 117 -12.67 -4.88 -20.14
C ILE A 117 -13.37 -3.53 -20.39
N THR A 118 -14.25 -3.43 -21.40
CA THR A 118 -14.88 -2.16 -21.79
C THR A 118 -16.11 -1.76 -20.96
N ASN A 119 -16.79 -2.72 -20.31
CA ASN A 119 -18.05 -2.43 -19.59
C ASN A 119 -17.85 -1.84 -18.17
N LYS A 120 -16.63 -1.83 -17.64
CA LYS A 120 -16.24 -1.06 -16.46
C LYS A 120 -14.86 -0.48 -16.73
N GLN A 121 -14.65 0.80 -16.42
CA GLN A 121 -13.36 1.48 -16.46
C GLN A 121 -12.38 0.84 -15.45
N THR A 122 -12.00 -0.41 -15.71
CA THR A 122 -11.29 -1.24 -14.74
C THR A 122 -9.83 -0.82 -14.78
N THR A 123 -9.40 -0.11 -13.75
CA THR A 123 -8.03 0.39 -13.60
C THR A 123 -7.09 -0.76 -13.23
N LEU A 124 -5.80 -0.61 -13.55
CA LEU A 124 -4.73 -1.57 -13.23
C LEU A 124 -4.77 -2.08 -11.77
N ALA A 125 -5.20 -1.24 -10.84
CA ALA A 125 -5.36 -1.60 -9.42
C ALA A 125 -6.41 -2.69 -9.18
N GLU A 126 -7.54 -2.65 -9.90
CA GLU A 126 -8.68 -3.58 -9.75
C GLU A 126 -8.40 -4.96 -10.37
N VAL A 127 -7.44 -5.02 -11.29
CA VAL A 127 -7.00 -6.25 -11.97
C VAL A 127 -5.84 -6.92 -11.24
N VAL A 128 -4.90 -6.13 -10.70
CA VAL A 128 -3.70 -6.61 -9.99
C VAL A 128 -4.02 -7.02 -8.54
N THR A 129 -5.11 -6.52 -7.96
CA THR A 129 -5.58 -6.95 -6.64
C THR A 129 -6.94 -7.65 -6.76
N PRO A 130 -7.00 -8.99 -6.57
CA PRO A 130 -8.23 -9.75 -6.71
C PRO A 130 -9.05 -9.62 -5.42
N LYS A 131 -9.45 -8.41 -5.03
CA LYS A 131 -10.12 -8.24 -3.73
C LYS A 131 -11.64 -8.26 -3.79
N GLN A 132 -12.27 -7.91 -4.91
CA GLN A 132 -13.68 -8.21 -5.13
C GLN A 132 -14.03 -8.23 -6.61
N ILE A 133 -13.85 -9.41 -7.21
CA ILE A 133 -14.39 -9.70 -8.53
C ILE A 133 -15.62 -10.59 -8.31
N ASP A 134 -16.74 -10.24 -8.94
CA ASP A 134 -17.98 -11.04 -8.99
C ASP A 134 -17.64 -12.51 -9.29
N ARG A 135 -18.33 -13.49 -8.69
CA ARG A 135 -17.99 -14.93 -8.84
C ARG A 135 -17.89 -15.33 -10.32
N ASN A 136 -18.77 -14.78 -11.15
CA ASN A 136 -18.78 -15.00 -12.60
C ASN A 136 -17.55 -14.41 -13.30
N VAL A 137 -17.00 -13.30 -12.81
CA VAL A 137 -15.80 -12.65 -13.36
C VAL A 137 -14.53 -13.28 -12.77
N ARG A 138 -14.58 -13.89 -11.58
CA ARG A 138 -13.49 -14.69 -11.00
C ARG A 138 -13.23 -15.96 -11.82
N ASP A 139 -14.29 -16.67 -12.21
CA ASP A 139 -14.21 -17.84 -13.11
C ASP A 139 -13.69 -17.50 -14.52
N ILE A 140 -13.78 -16.22 -14.93
CA ILE A 140 -13.26 -15.70 -16.21
C ILE A 140 -11.84 -15.13 -16.04
N ALA A 141 -11.52 -14.55 -14.88
CA ALA A 141 -10.18 -14.08 -14.54
C ALA A 141 -9.22 -15.25 -14.32
N GLU A 142 -9.69 -16.38 -13.79
CA GLU A 142 -8.93 -17.65 -13.74
C GLU A 142 -8.61 -18.20 -15.15
N LYS A 143 -9.33 -17.72 -16.18
CA LYS A 143 -9.20 -18.12 -17.58
C LYS A 143 -8.35 -17.16 -18.43
N ILE A 144 -8.04 -15.97 -17.91
CA ILE A 144 -7.26 -14.93 -18.59
C ILE A 144 -6.01 -14.66 -17.77
N THR A 145 -4.83 -14.94 -18.32
CA THR A 145 -3.57 -14.61 -17.66
C THR A 145 -3.21 -13.16 -17.99
N ILE A 146 -3.40 -12.27 -17.01
CA ILE A 146 -3.01 -10.87 -17.17
C ILE A 146 -1.53 -10.76 -16.82
N THR A 147 -0.74 -10.43 -17.83
CA THR A 147 0.71 -10.29 -17.73
C THR A 147 1.07 -8.82 -17.70
N VAL A 148 1.80 -8.40 -16.68
CA VAL A 148 2.36 -7.04 -16.59
C VAL A 148 3.74 -7.07 -17.22
N LEU A 149 3.90 -6.32 -18.32
CA LEU A 149 5.17 -6.08 -19.00
C LEU A 149 5.53 -4.61 -18.88
N SER A 150 6.77 -4.25 -19.14
CA SER A 150 7.19 -2.85 -19.20
C SER A 150 7.94 -2.58 -20.50
N LEU A 151 7.72 -1.40 -21.06
CA LEU A 151 8.39 -0.94 -22.27
C LEU A 151 9.16 0.34 -21.99
N CYS A 152 10.37 0.40 -22.52
CA CYS A 152 11.12 1.63 -22.65
C CYS A 152 10.93 2.17 -24.06
N ILE A 153 10.25 3.32 -24.16
CA ILE A 153 9.94 3.96 -25.44
C ILE A 153 10.48 5.39 -25.47
N PRO A 154 10.56 6.03 -26.64
CA PRO A 154 10.90 7.45 -26.73
C PRO A 154 9.86 8.32 -26.03
N ASP A 155 10.28 9.46 -25.48
CA ASP A 155 9.42 10.33 -24.67
C ASP A 155 8.21 10.89 -25.43
N GLN A 156 8.34 11.14 -26.74
CA GLN A 156 7.24 11.63 -27.57
C GLN A 156 6.26 10.54 -28.01
N CYS A 157 6.60 9.26 -27.83
CA CYS A 157 5.79 8.13 -28.28
C CYS A 157 4.87 7.60 -27.19
N THR A 158 3.66 7.18 -27.53
CA THR A 158 2.74 6.54 -26.59
C THR A 158 2.87 5.01 -26.62
N PRO A 159 2.54 4.30 -25.52
CA PRO A 159 2.53 2.85 -25.50
C PRO A 159 1.58 2.21 -26.52
N ARG A 160 0.54 2.92 -26.95
CA ARG A 160 -0.41 2.44 -27.95
C ARG A 160 0.19 2.49 -29.36
N GLU A 161 0.98 3.52 -29.64
CA GLU A 161 1.67 3.67 -30.93
C GLU A 161 2.75 2.60 -31.10
N ILE A 162 3.54 2.30 -30.06
CA ILE A 162 4.70 1.40 -30.20
C ILE A 162 4.47 -0.01 -29.61
N GLY A 163 3.54 -0.16 -28.67
CA GLY A 163 3.38 -1.41 -27.91
C GLY A 163 2.94 -2.60 -28.73
N LEU A 164 2.19 -2.39 -29.82
CA LEU A 164 1.89 -3.46 -30.78
C LEU A 164 3.15 -3.86 -31.54
N TYR A 165 4.00 -2.92 -31.95
CA TYR A 165 5.22 -3.22 -32.72
C TYR A 165 6.28 -3.96 -31.91
N PHE A 166 6.36 -3.73 -30.60
CA PHE A 166 7.23 -4.50 -29.72
C PHE A 166 6.78 -5.98 -29.61
N LEU A 167 5.48 -6.26 -29.85
CA LEU A 167 4.89 -7.61 -29.83
C LEU A 167 4.78 -8.22 -31.25
N TRP A 168 4.77 -7.39 -32.29
CA TRP A 168 4.66 -7.81 -33.69
C TRP A 168 6.03 -8.26 -34.19
N GLY A 169 6.13 -9.55 -34.48
CA GLY A 169 7.36 -10.31 -34.58
C GLY A 169 7.25 -11.65 -33.82
N GLN A 170 6.34 -11.73 -32.84
CA GLN A 170 6.06 -12.95 -32.08
C GLN A 170 4.61 -13.44 -32.17
N PHE A 171 3.65 -12.59 -32.54
CA PHE A 171 2.25 -12.97 -32.73
C PHE A 171 1.71 -12.53 -34.09
N GLU A 172 1.30 -13.49 -34.94
CA GLU A 172 0.55 -13.22 -36.17
C GLU A 172 -0.89 -12.73 -35.90
N SER A 173 -1.41 -12.90 -34.67
CA SER A 173 -2.80 -12.62 -34.31
C SER A 173 -2.90 -11.51 -33.26
N THR A 174 -3.08 -10.30 -33.79
CA THR A 174 -3.28 -9.03 -33.06
C THR A 174 -4.56 -8.97 -32.21
N LYS A 175 -5.39 -10.02 -32.26
CA LYS A 175 -6.68 -10.12 -31.55
C LYS A 175 -6.56 -10.55 -30.07
N LEU A 176 -5.37 -10.93 -29.61
CA LEU A 176 -5.14 -11.47 -28.27
C LEU A 176 -4.48 -10.48 -27.30
N VAL A 177 -4.22 -9.24 -27.72
CA VAL A 177 -3.49 -8.23 -26.92
C VAL A 177 -4.36 -6.99 -26.77
N ASN A 178 -4.88 -6.78 -25.56
CA ASN A 178 -5.56 -5.54 -25.20
C ASN A 178 -4.64 -4.66 -24.36
N PHE A 179 -4.54 -3.38 -24.72
CA PHE A 179 -3.89 -2.35 -23.92
C PHE A 179 -4.91 -1.75 -22.96
N VAL A 180 -4.56 -1.67 -21.69
CA VAL A 180 -5.36 -0.94 -20.70
C VAL A 180 -5.22 0.56 -20.96
N ASP A 181 -6.33 1.31 -21.00
CA ASP A 181 -6.39 2.72 -21.43
C ASP A 181 -5.55 3.71 -20.60
N LYS A 182 -5.06 3.30 -19.42
CA LYS A 182 -4.18 4.11 -18.56
C LYS A 182 -2.94 3.31 -18.19
N VAL A 183 -1.95 3.35 -19.08
CA VAL A 183 -0.61 2.82 -18.84
C VAL A 183 0.18 3.87 -18.05
N PRO A 184 0.60 3.61 -16.80
CA PRO A 184 1.44 4.53 -16.07
C PRO A 184 2.81 4.60 -16.75
N CYS A 185 3.17 5.80 -17.20
CA CYS A 185 4.43 6.09 -17.88
C CYS A 185 5.19 7.18 -17.13
N MET A 186 6.51 7.06 -17.08
CA MET A 186 7.38 7.99 -16.39
C MET A 186 8.61 8.32 -17.23
N THR A 187 9.05 9.57 -17.15
CA THR A 187 10.30 10.06 -17.74
C THR A 187 11.17 10.64 -16.64
N LYS A 188 12.47 10.79 -16.88
CA LYS A 188 13.39 11.35 -15.87
C LYS A 188 12.96 12.72 -15.33
N ASP A 189 12.31 13.52 -16.18
CA ASP A 189 11.85 14.87 -15.87
C ASP A 189 10.35 14.93 -15.58
N SER A 190 9.68 13.81 -15.34
CA SER A 190 8.26 13.84 -14.95
C SER A 190 8.16 14.52 -13.59
N ASN A 191 7.82 15.81 -13.62
CA ASN A 191 7.58 16.56 -12.40
C ASN A 191 6.33 15.99 -11.73
N ILE A 192 6.44 15.68 -10.45
CA ILE A 192 5.28 15.37 -9.63
C ILE A 192 4.55 16.70 -9.43
N ASP A 193 3.39 16.85 -10.07
CA ASP A 193 2.58 18.06 -9.92
C ASP A 193 2.16 18.21 -8.44
N PHE A 194 2.64 19.29 -7.81
CA PHE A 194 2.27 19.63 -6.44
C PHE A 194 0.78 19.97 -6.39
N LYS A 195 0.02 19.15 -5.66
CA LYS A 195 -1.37 19.44 -5.33
C LYS A 195 -1.40 20.48 -4.20
N TRP A 196 -2.50 21.23 -4.09
CA TRP A 196 -2.72 22.15 -2.98
C TRP A 196 -2.56 21.49 -1.60
N GLY A 197 -2.98 20.23 -1.47
CA GLY A 197 -2.79 19.45 -0.25
C GLY A 197 -1.32 19.29 0.16
N ASP A 198 -0.39 19.15 -0.80
CA ASP A 198 1.03 19.00 -0.51
C ASP A 198 1.62 20.28 0.07
N ILE A 199 1.23 21.43 -0.46
CA ILE A 199 1.70 22.73 0.01
C ILE A 199 1.22 22.94 1.45
N VAL A 200 -0.07 22.68 1.72
CA VAL A 200 -0.66 22.80 3.06
C VAL A 200 0.01 21.85 4.05
N PHE A 201 0.25 20.59 3.66
CA PHE A 201 0.86 19.63 4.58
C PHE A 201 2.35 19.88 4.79
N THR A 202 3.09 20.24 3.74
CA THR A 202 4.51 20.58 3.85
C THR A 202 4.72 21.82 4.71
N THR A 203 3.85 22.84 4.59
CA THR A 203 3.89 24.02 5.46
C THR A 203 3.55 23.67 6.92
N LEU A 204 2.60 22.77 7.16
CA LEU A 204 2.33 22.24 8.51
C LEU A 204 3.55 21.52 9.09
N LEU A 205 4.22 20.65 8.32
CA LEU A 205 5.43 19.97 8.78
C LEU A 205 6.58 20.94 9.08
N ALA A 206 6.79 21.93 8.22
CA ALA A 206 7.76 22.99 8.46
C ALA A 206 7.43 23.77 9.75
N PHE A 207 6.16 24.05 10.02
CA PHE A 207 5.73 24.69 11.26
C PHE A 207 6.00 23.81 12.50
N VAL A 208 5.70 22.51 12.45
CA VAL A 208 6.01 21.57 13.55
C VAL A 208 7.53 21.47 13.75
N LEU A 209 8.31 21.41 12.68
CA LEU A 209 9.78 21.40 12.76
C LEU A 209 10.32 22.69 13.40
N LEU A 210 9.75 23.85 13.05
CA LEU A 210 10.09 25.11 13.70
C LEU A 210 9.79 25.09 15.19
N LEU A 211 8.61 24.60 15.60
CA LEU A 211 8.27 24.45 17.02
C LEU A 211 9.25 23.54 17.76
N ILE A 212 9.67 22.44 17.11
CA ILE A 212 10.67 21.53 17.65
C ILE A 212 12.00 22.26 17.87
N VAL A 213 12.49 23.01 16.88
CA VAL A 213 13.73 23.77 16.98
C VAL A 213 13.66 24.83 18.09
N LEU A 214 12.56 25.59 18.16
CA LEU A 214 12.36 26.64 19.17
C LEU A 214 12.28 26.05 20.59
N CYS A 215 11.47 25.02 20.80
CA CYS A 215 11.33 24.38 22.11
C CYS A 215 12.62 23.68 22.55
N THR A 216 13.32 23.02 21.63
CA THR A 216 14.61 22.36 21.93
C THR A 216 15.70 23.39 22.26
N SER A 217 15.73 24.52 21.54
CA SER A 217 16.68 25.62 21.82
C SER A 217 16.40 26.27 23.18
N TYR A 218 15.13 26.49 23.51
CA TYR A 218 14.72 26.98 24.83
C TYR A 218 15.13 26.00 25.95
N ASP A 219 14.88 24.71 25.76
CA ASP A 219 15.24 23.65 26.71
C ASP A 219 16.76 23.60 26.95
N LEU A 220 17.57 23.66 25.89
CA LEU A 220 19.02 23.76 25.99
C LEU A 220 19.49 24.98 26.78
N MET A 221 18.85 26.14 26.54
CA MET A 221 19.19 27.39 27.23
C MET A 221 18.90 27.28 28.73
N ILE A 222 17.72 26.80 29.13
CA ILE A 222 17.36 26.67 30.55
C ILE A 222 18.21 25.61 31.25
N MET A 223 18.56 24.51 30.55
CA MET A 223 19.46 23.49 31.08
C MET A 223 20.86 24.06 31.34
N LYS A 224 21.40 24.85 30.41
CA LYS A 224 22.70 25.52 30.59
C LYS A 224 22.66 26.54 31.74
N MET A 225 21.55 27.25 31.89
CA MET A 225 21.33 28.20 32.98
C MET A 225 20.94 27.54 34.31
N LYS A 226 20.78 26.21 34.36
CA LYS A 226 20.29 25.43 35.52
C LYS A 226 18.96 25.99 36.09
N ARG A 227 18.03 26.32 35.21
CA ARG A 227 16.70 26.82 35.56
C ARG A 227 15.61 25.84 35.15
N GLU A 228 14.51 25.86 35.87
CA GLU A 228 13.31 25.12 35.50
C GLU A 228 12.49 25.86 34.44
N PRO A 229 11.77 25.13 33.57
CA PRO A 229 10.90 25.75 32.58
C PRO A 229 9.75 26.51 33.27
N LYS A 230 9.49 27.74 32.81
CA LYS A 230 8.41 28.59 33.38
C LYS A 230 7.02 27.97 33.21
N HIS A 231 6.80 27.26 32.10
CA HIS A 231 5.54 26.58 31.82
C HIS A 231 5.83 25.31 31.00
N PRO A 232 5.11 24.19 31.25
CA PRO A 232 5.36 22.92 30.54
C PRO A 232 5.27 23.01 29.02
N VAL A 233 4.44 23.93 28.50
CA VAL A 233 4.24 24.12 27.04
C VAL A 233 5.53 24.48 26.30
N TYR A 234 6.45 25.21 26.94
CA TYR A 234 7.70 25.63 26.29
C TYR A 234 8.69 24.48 26.05
N VAL A 235 8.49 23.35 26.71
CA VAL A 235 9.28 22.13 26.53
C VAL A 235 8.48 21.01 25.86
N SER A 236 7.21 21.25 25.51
CA SER A 236 6.30 20.23 24.96
C SER A 236 6.78 19.63 23.64
N PHE A 237 7.45 20.42 22.78
CA PHE A 237 8.03 19.93 21.52
C PHE A 237 9.56 19.76 21.58
N SER A 238 10.17 19.86 22.77
CA SER A 238 11.62 19.69 22.89
C SER A 238 12.03 18.24 22.59
N LEU A 239 12.98 18.05 21.66
CA LEU A 239 13.56 16.74 21.36
C LEU A 239 14.33 16.16 22.56
N ILE A 240 14.94 17.00 23.39
CA ILE A 240 15.76 16.54 24.51
C ILE A 240 14.89 16.03 25.63
N THR A 241 13.93 16.84 26.10
CA THR A 241 13.02 16.43 27.17
C THR A 241 12.16 15.24 26.74
N ASN A 242 11.56 15.27 25.55
CA ASN A 242 10.76 14.14 25.08
C ASN A 242 11.60 12.92 24.72
N GLY A 243 12.78 13.10 24.12
CA GLY A 243 13.70 12.01 23.80
C GLY A 243 14.21 11.31 25.06
N ARG A 244 14.55 12.06 26.10
CA ARG A 244 14.88 11.48 27.42
C ARG A 244 13.73 10.69 28.00
N LYS A 245 12.49 11.20 27.93
CA LYS A 245 11.30 10.47 28.40
C LYS A 245 11.05 9.20 27.58
N LEU A 246 11.21 9.26 26.26
CA LEU A 246 10.95 8.14 25.34
C LEU A 246 12.00 7.03 25.48
N LEU A 247 13.27 7.39 25.65
CA LEU A 247 14.39 6.46 25.77
C LEU A 247 14.66 6.05 27.23
N ASN A 248 13.87 6.54 28.20
CA ASN A 248 14.05 6.18 29.60
C ASN A 248 13.61 4.74 29.83
N VAL A 249 14.57 3.87 30.15
CA VAL A 249 14.30 2.51 30.62
C VAL A 249 14.23 2.55 32.15
N ASN A 250 13.02 2.71 32.68
CA ASN A 250 12.82 2.80 34.11
C ASN A 250 12.83 1.40 34.76
N TYR A 251 13.89 1.09 35.51
CA TYR A 251 14.02 -0.18 36.23
C TYR A 251 13.05 -0.31 37.41
N ASN A 252 12.57 0.83 37.96
CA ASN A 252 11.56 0.89 39.02
C ASN A 252 10.25 1.44 38.44
N PRO A 253 9.38 0.58 37.86
CA PRO A 253 8.12 1.01 37.28
C PRO A 253 7.23 1.67 38.35
N SER A 254 6.36 2.59 37.92
CA SER A 254 5.32 3.08 38.82
C SER A 254 4.41 1.91 39.23
N PRO A 255 3.80 1.94 40.44
CA PRO A 255 2.88 0.89 40.89
C PRO A 255 1.68 0.67 39.96
N ASP A 256 1.32 1.69 39.18
CA ASP A 256 0.22 1.63 38.21
C ASP A 256 0.63 1.00 36.85
N GLN A 257 1.91 0.68 36.63
CA GLN A 257 2.39 0.09 35.37
C GLN A 257 2.50 -1.44 35.46
N ILE A 258 1.71 -2.14 34.63
CA ILE A 258 1.74 -3.60 34.54
C ILE A 258 2.77 -4.01 33.47
N GLN A 259 3.97 -4.39 33.90
CA GLN A 259 5.12 -4.61 33.02
C GLN A 259 4.93 -5.71 31.98
N CYS A 260 4.23 -6.82 32.31
CA CYS A 260 4.01 -7.92 31.37
C CYS A 260 3.23 -7.47 30.12
N LEU A 261 2.41 -6.43 30.23
CA LEU A 261 1.68 -5.86 29.09
C LEU A 261 2.63 -5.26 28.05
N ASN A 262 3.78 -4.71 28.47
CA ASN A 262 4.79 -4.20 27.55
C ASN A 262 5.43 -5.34 26.74
N GLY A 263 5.71 -6.47 27.39
CA GLY A 263 6.23 -7.68 26.73
C GLY A 263 5.24 -8.24 25.70
N MET A 264 3.96 -8.33 26.07
CA MET A 264 2.90 -8.74 25.13
C MET A 264 2.81 -7.81 23.92
N ARG A 265 2.85 -6.49 24.12
CA ARG A 265 2.86 -5.52 23.01
C ARG A 265 4.04 -5.74 22.07
N PHE A 266 5.23 -5.95 22.62
CA PHE A 266 6.43 -6.13 21.81
C PHE A 266 6.33 -7.39 20.94
N ILE A 267 5.97 -8.54 21.53
CA ILE A 267 5.86 -9.81 20.81
C ILE A 267 4.78 -9.71 19.72
N SER A 268 3.58 -9.18 20.05
CA SER A 268 2.50 -9.03 19.08
C SER A 268 2.86 -8.04 17.97
N MET A 269 3.59 -6.96 18.27
CA MET A 269 4.06 -6.02 17.24
C MET A 269 5.05 -6.68 16.28
N MET A 270 6.00 -7.49 16.78
CA MET A 270 6.92 -8.22 15.92
C MET A 270 6.18 -9.21 15.02
N TRP A 271 5.15 -9.87 15.54
CA TRP A 271 4.31 -10.77 14.76
C TRP A 271 3.54 -10.03 13.65
N VAL A 272 2.94 -8.88 13.96
CA VAL A 272 2.27 -8.02 12.97
C VAL A 272 3.24 -7.56 11.87
N ILE A 273 4.47 -7.15 12.23
CA ILE A 273 5.50 -6.74 11.25
C ILE A 273 5.87 -7.91 10.34
N ALA A 274 6.08 -9.11 10.89
CA ALA A 274 6.39 -10.30 10.11
C ALA A 274 5.26 -10.66 9.12
N GLY A 275 4.00 -10.59 9.57
CA GLY A 275 2.84 -10.83 8.70
C GLY A 275 2.68 -9.80 7.58
N HIS A 276 2.86 -8.51 7.88
CA HIS A 276 2.81 -7.47 6.85
C HIS A 276 3.94 -7.61 5.83
N ASN A 277 5.14 -8.01 6.25
CA ASN A 277 6.23 -8.30 5.33
C ASN A 277 5.87 -9.49 4.42
N PHE A 278 5.35 -10.57 4.99
CA PHE A 278 4.90 -11.74 4.24
C PHE A 278 3.87 -11.37 3.15
N VAL A 279 2.85 -10.59 3.49
CA VAL A 279 1.84 -10.12 2.51
C VAL A 279 2.43 -9.12 1.50
N ALA A 280 3.39 -8.28 1.90
CA ALA A 280 4.04 -7.34 0.98
C ALA A 280 4.86 -8.07 -0.10
N VAL A 281 5.47 -9.21 0.23
CA VAL A 281 6.20 -10.06 -0.72
C VAL A 281 5.26 -10.58 -1.81
N GLU A 282 4.02 -10.94 -1.50
CA GLU A 282 3.04 -11.38 -2.51
C GLU A 282 2.68 -10.27 -3.52
N GLN A 283 2.90 -9.00 -3.18
CA GLN A 283 2.56 -7.87 -4.03
C GLN A 283 3.65 -7.52 -5.05
N VAL A 284 4.89 -7.95 -4.81
CA VAL A 284 6.02 -7.73 -5.74
C VAL A 284 6.13 -8.84 -6.79
N PRO A 285 6.79 -8.62 -7.94
CA PRO A 285 7.03 -9.66 -8.93
C PRO A 285 7.90 -10.79 -8.37
N ILE A 286 7.40 -12.03 -8.46
CA ILE A 286 8.12 -13.25 -8.05
C ILE A 286 8.07 -14.23 -9.22
N ILE A 287 9.24 -14.74 -9.63
CA ILE A 287 9.36 -15.67 -10.77
C ILE A 287 8.71 -17.03 -10.45
N ASN A 288 8.85 -17.50 -9.22
CA ASN A 288 8.29 -18.76 -8.72
C ASN A 288 6.99 -18.53 -7.91
N TYR A 289 6.05 -17.75 -8.46
CA TYR A 289 4.81 -17.41 -7.76
C TYR A 289 3.97 -18.64 -7.35
N ALA A 290 3.98 -19.71 -8.16
CA ALA A 290 3.32 -20.97 -7.80
C ALA A 290 3.87 -21.60 -6.52
N GLU A 291 5.20 -21.60 -6.34
CA GLU A 291 5.85 -22.12 -5.13
C GLU A 291 5.55 -21.25 -3.91
N MET A 292 5.43 -19.93 -4.10
CA MET A 292 5.05 -19.02 -3.01
C MET A 292 3.64 -19.31 -2.49
N LYS A 293 2.69 -19.64 -3.39
CA LYS A 293 1.35 -20.08 -2.97
C LYS A 293 1.39 -21.37 -2.17
N GLU A 294 2.14 -22.37 -2.64
CA GLU A 294 2.32 -23.64 -1.90
C GLU A 294 3.01 -23.40 -0.55
N TYR A 295 3.99 -22.50 -0.50
CA TYR A 295 4.66 -22.11 0.72
C TYR A 295 3.70 -21.42 1.71
N ALA A 296 2.80 -20.56 1.23
CA ALA A 296 1.78 -19.93 2.06
C ALA A 296 0.84 -20.96 2.70
N ASP A 297 0.50 -22.03 1.98
CA ASP A 297 -0.36 -23.12 2.48
C ASP A 297 0.37 -24.06 3.46
N ASN A 298 1.69 -23.96 3.58
CA ASN A 298 2.47 -24.80 4.47
C ASN A 298 2.19 -24.48 5.94
N VAL A 299 1.88 -25.51 6.74
CA VAL A 299 1.60 -25.42 8.18
C VAL A 299 2.69 -24.65 8.95
N LYS A 300 3.95 -24.73 8.51
CA LYS A 300 5.07 -24.01 9.16
C LYS A 300 4.96 -22.48 8.99
N VAL A 301 4.34 -22.02 7.90
CA VAL A 301 4.18 -20.60 7.54
C VAL A 301 2.88 -20.03 8.07
N GLN A 302 1.91 -20.90 8.38
CA GLN A 302 0.60 -20.50 8.92
C GLN A 302 0.68 -19.64 10.17
N TYR A 303 1.73 -19.78 10.99
CA TYR A 303 1.96 -18.87 12.12
C TYR A 303 2.11 -17.41 11.65
N VAL A 304 2.89 -17.15 10.60
CA VAL A 304 3.09 -15.81 10.03
C VAL A 304 1.89 -15.38 9.19
N ALA A 305 1.31 -16.29 8.40
CA ALA A 305 0.13 -16.00 7.59
C ALA A 305 -1.09 -15.63 8.47
N SER A 306 -1.19 -16.19 9.67
CA SER A 306 -2.23 -15.88 10.67
C SER A 306 -1.90 -14.66 11.55
N ALA A 307 -0.95 -13.80 11.15
CA ALA A 307 -0.61 -12.58 11.87
C ALA A 307 -1.79 -11.64 12.20
N PRO A 308 -2.92 -11.59 11.45
CA PRO A 308 -4.09 -10.84 11.89
C PRO A 308 -4.58 -11.22 13.30
N ILE A 309 -4.37 -12.46 13.75
CA ILE A 309 -4.72 -12.92 15.10
C ILE A 309 -3.89 -12.20 16.18
N ALA A 310 -2.69 -11.72 15.85
CA ALA A 310 -1.87 -10.93 16.78
C ALA A 310 -2.59 -9.64 17.23
N VAL A 311 -3.52 -9.13 16.41
CA VAL A 311 -4.34 -7.95 16.71
C VAL A 311 -5.23 -8.17 17.94
N ASP A 312 -5.67 -9.41 18.20
CA ASP A 312 -6.48 -9.75 19.37
C ASP A 312 -5.78 -9.43 20.69
N THR A 313 -4.44 -9.48 20.71
CA THR A 313 -3.67 -9.05 21.88
C THR A 313 -3.87 -7.56 22.15
N PHE A 314 -3.92 -6.73 21.10
CA PHE A 314 -4.16 -5.29 21.25
C PHE A 314 -5.60 -4.99 21.69
N PHE A 315 -6.58 -5.73 21.18
CA PHE A 315 -7.97 -5.62 21.66
C PHE A 315 -8.10 -6.02 23.12
N PHE A 316 -7.48 -7.14 23.52
CA PHE A 316 -7.42 -7.57 24.92
C PHE A 316 -6.80 -6.49 25.81
N LEU A 317 -5.64 -5.95 25.42
CA LEU A 317 -4.94 -4.90 26.16
C LEU A 317 -5.79 -3.63 26.31
N SER A 318 -6.47 -3.22 25.23
CA SER A 318 -7.37 -2.06 25.23
C SER A 318 -8.54 -2.25 26.19
N GLY A 319 -9.24 -3.39 26.07
CA GLY A 319 -10.38 -3.73 26.93
C GLY A 319 -10.00 -3.93 28.39
N PHE A 320 -8.88 -4.59 28.67
CA PHE A 320 -8.36 -4.80 30.03
C PHE A 320 -8.01 -3.47 30.70
N LEU A 321 -7.21 -2.61 30.05
CA LEU A 321 -6.79 -1.33 30.62
C LEU A 321 -7.98 -0.38 30.81
N LEU A 322 -8.92 -0.38 29.87
CA LEU A 322 -10.18 0.35 30.03
C LEU A 322 -10.94 -0.14 31.26
N THR A 323 -11.20 -1.43 31.35
CA THR A 323 -11.99 -2.02 32.45
C THR A 323 -11.32 -1.78 33.79
N PHE A 324 -10.01 -2.01 33.88
CA PHE A 324 -9.21 -1.80 35.08
C PHE A 324 -9.26 -0.34 35.56
N GLY A 325 -9.02 0.62 34.65
CA GLY A 325 -9.08 2.05 34.98
C GLY A 325 -10.50 2.52 35.32
N TYR A 326 -11.49 2.02 34.58
CA TYR A 326 -12.90 2.34 34.80
C TYR A 326 -13.37 1.87 36.18
N LEU A 327 -13.17 0.59 36.53
CA LEU A 327 -13.61 0.02 37.80
C LEU A 327 -12.97 0.69 39.02
N LYS A 328 -11.69 1.11 38.94
CA LYS A 328 -11.00 1.82 40.03
C LYS A 328 -11.71 3.12 40.45
N SER A 329 -12.38 3.79 39.53
CA SER A 329 -13.13 5.02 39.78
C SER A 329 -14.65 4.80 39.89
N ALA A 330 -15.22 3.93 39.06
CA ALA A 330 -16.66 3.76 38.90
C ALA A 330 -17.36 3.11 40.08
N VAL A 331 -16.68 2.26 40.85
CA VAL A 331 -17.24 1.67 42.07
C VAL A 331 -17.66 2.74 43.11
N LYS A 332 -17.00 3.91 43.07
CA LYS A 332 -17.30 5.04 43.96
C LYS A 332 -18.40 5.97 43.40
N MET A 333 -18.76 5.84 42.13
CA MET A 333 -19.69 6.74 41.44
C MET A 333 -21.13 6.21 41.45
N GLY A 334 -22.10 7.11 41.32
CA GLY A 334 -23.50 6.77 41.01
C GLY A 334 -23.69 6.43 39.53
N VAL A 335 -24.78 5.73 39.17
CA VAL A 335 -25.06 5.37 37.76
C VAL A 335 -25.27 6.61 36.88
N GLY A 336 -26.01 7.61 37.38
CA GLY A 336 -26.20 8.87 36.64
C GLY A 336 -24.89 9.61 36.39
N GLU A 337 -23.98 9.61 37.37
CA GLU A 337 -22.64 10.19 37.22
C GLU A 337 -21.81 9.42 36.17
N GLN A 338 -21.85 8.08 36.19
CA GLN A 338 -21.19 7.25 35.19
C GLN A 338 -21.67 7.58 33.77
N ILE A 339 -22.98 7.63 33.55
CA ILE A 339 -23.59 7.97 32.25
C ILE A 339 -23.16 9.37 31.80
N SER A 340 -23.15 10.34 32.71
CA SER A 340 -22.76 11.72 32.37
C SER A 340 -21.30 11.85 31.90
N LYS A 341 -20.41 10.93 32.33
CA LYS A 341 -18.99 10.91 31.94
C LYS A 341 -18.71 10.18 30.62
N VAL A 342 -19.67 9.40 30.10
CA VAL A 342 -19.49 8.63 28.85
C VAL A 342 -19.13 9.52 27.66
N PRO A 343 -19.84 10.64 27.37
CA PRO A 343 -19.46 11.50 26.25
C PRO A 343 -18.04 12.05 26.38
N MET A 344 -17.65 12.46 27.59
CA MET A 344 -16.31 12.99 27.85
C MET A 344 -15.22 11.93 27.66
N MET A 345 -15.48 10.69 28.06
CA MET A 345 -14.59 9.55 27.85
C MET A 345 -14.36 9.28 26.35
N ILE A 346 -15.43 9.31 25.54
CA ILE A 346 -15.35 9.14 24.08
C ILE A 346 -14.59 10.30 23.42
N ILE A 347 -14.93 11.54 23.77
CA ILE A 347 -14.27 12.74 23.23
C ILE A 347 -12.78 12.73 23.56
N HIS A 348 -12.39 12.43 24.80
CA HIS A 348 -10.99 12.35 25.18
C HIS A 348 -10.23 11.27 24.40
N ARG A 349 -10.83 10.10 24.16
CA ARG A 349 -10.18 9.06 23.36
C ARG A 349 -10.02 9.50 21.90
N TYR A 350 -11.06 10.10 21.32
CA TYR A 350 -11.01 10.62 19.96
C TYR A 350 -9.90 11.68 19.81
N LEU A 351 -9.87 12.69 20.69
CA LEU A 351 -8.85 13.74 20.67
C LEU A 351 -7.43 13.23 20.95
N ARG A 352 -7.29 12.08 21.62
CA ARG A 352 -5.99 11.45 21.85
C ARG A 352 -5.46 10.71 20.61
N LEU A 353 -6.32 10.00 19.89
CA LEU A 353 -5.91 9.13 18.77
C LEU A 353 -5.88 9.89 17.44
N THR A 354 -6.93 10.67 17.17
CA THR A 354 -7.18 11.29 15.87
C THR A 354 -6.04 12.19 15.37
N PRO A 355 -5.31 12.96 16.20
CA PRO A 355 -4.19 13.77 15.69
C PRO A 355 -3.11 12.93 14.98
N ALA A 356 -2.73 11.79 15.55
CA ALA A 356 -1.74 10.91 14.93
C ALA A 356 -2.29 10.25 13.65
N VAL A 357 -3.56 9.87 13.66
CA VAL A 357 -4.25 9.29 12.50
C VAL A 357 -4.38 10.29 11.35
N ILE A 358 -4.68 11.55 11.64
CA ILE A 358 -4.69 12.64 10.64
C ILE A 358 -3.30 12.82 10.04
N MET A 359 -2.24 12.82 10.86
CA MET A 359 -0.87 12.93 10.35
C MET A 359 -0.51 11.77 9.42
N LEU A 360 -0.90 10.55 9.75
CA LEU A 360 -0.70 9.37 8.91
C LEU A 360 -1.48 9.49 7.59
N TYR A 361 -2.75 9.89 7.66
CA TYR A 361 -3.61 10.12 6.49
C TYR A 361 -3.00 11.17 5.56
N LEU A 362 -2.66 12.36 6.08
CA LEU A 362 -2.09 13.45 5.30
C LEU A 362 -0.77 13.02 4.66
N THR A 363 0.12 12.34 5.40
CA THR A 363 1.38 11.79 4.85
C THR A 363 1.12 10.86 3.68
N THR A 364 0.08 10.04 3.76
CA THR A 364 -0.28 9.05 2.74
C THR A 364 -0.81 9.69 1.47
N ILE A 365 -1.70 10.68 1.57
CA ILE A 365 -2.32 11.30 0.38
C ILE A 365 -1.46 12.39 -0.27
N THR A 366 -0.44 12.91 0.44
CA THR A 366 0.43 13.98 -0.05
C THR A 366 1.86 13.52 -0.29
N ILE A 367 2.62 13.25 0.79
CA ILE A 367 4.06 13.00 0.73
C ILE A 367 4.40 11.63 0.16
N TYR A 368 3.58 10.62 0.43
CA TYR A 368 3.89 9.25 0.08
C TYR A 368 4.24 9.08 -1.40
N ARG A 369 3.52 9.75 -2.31
CA ARG A 369 3.81 9.71 -3.76
C ARG A 369 5.18 10.29 -4.16
N MET A 370 5.76 11.14 -3.31
CA MET A 370 7.05 11.82 -3.53
C MET A 370 8.24 11.07 -2.89
N LEU A 371 7.99 10.00 -2.13
CA LEU A 371 9.06 9.28 -1.41
C LEU A 371 9.87 8.31 -2.28
N GLY A 372 9.49 8.12 -3.54
CA GLY A 372 10.11 7.12 -4.39
C GLY A 372 9.74 7.26 -5.86
N THR A 373 10.38 6.43 -6.65
CA THR A 373 10.14 6.24 -8.09
C THR A 373 10.36 4.77 -8.41
N GLY A 374 9.68 4.26 -9.42
CA GLY A 374 9.91 2.89 -9.86
C GLY A 374 8.77 2.36 -10.72
N PRO A 375 8.95 1.14 -11.27
CA PRO A 375 8.05 0.56 -12.26
C PRO A 375 6.63 0.29 -11.71
N LEU A 376 6.51 0.05 -10.40
CA LEU A 376 5.23 -0.18 -9.72
C LEU A 376 4.80 0.98 -8.82
N TRP A 377 5.58 2.05 -8.75
CA TRP A 377 5.39 3.09 -7.74
C TRP A 377 4.05 3.81 -7.87
N ASP A 378 3.66 4.18 -9.09
CA ASP A 378 2.36 4.80 -9.36
C ASP A 378 1.20 3.86 -8.99
N THR A 379 1.30 2.57 -9.33
CA THR A 379 0.31 1.57 -8.94
C THR A 379 0.18 1.46 -7.43
N VAL A 380 1.30 1.30 -6.72
CA VAL A 380 1.32 1.16 -5.24
C VAL A 380 0.75 2.41 -4.57
N THR A 381 1.18 3.59 -5.02
CA THR A 381 0.71 4.86 -4.45
C THR A 381 -0.78 5.05 -4.69
N GLN A 382 -1.28 4.76 -5.89
CA GLN A 382 -2.72 4.83 -6.19
C GLN A 382 -3.56 3.81 -5.42
N THR A 383 -3.08 2.56 -5.26
CA THR A 383 -3.78 1.54 -4.47
C THR A 383 -3.94 1.98 -3.01
N ILE A 384 -2.97 2.73 -2.48
CA ILE A 384 -3.01 3.22 -1.10
C ILE A 384 -3.81 4.53 -0.99
N SER A 385 -3.65 5.48 -1.93
CA SER A 385 -4.21 6.83 -1.81
C SER A 385 -5.66 6.95 -2.29
N LYS A 386 -6.06 6.25 -3.36
CA LYS A 386 -7.41 6.38 -3.94
C LYS A 386 -8.53 6.05 -2.95
N PRO A 387 -8.47 4.93 -2.19
CA PRO A 387 -9.50 4.66 -1.18
C PRO A 387 -9.57 5.76 -0.12
N CYS A 388 -8.44 6.38 0.21
CA CYS A 388 -8.38 7.49 1.15
C CYS A 388 -8.95 8.80 0.59
N GLU A 389 -8.74 9.11 -0.68
CA GLU A 389 -9.33 10.29 -1.33
C GLU A 389 -10.86 10.19 -1.37
N GLN A 390 -11.41 8.98 -1.60
CA GLN A 390 -12.84 8.74 -1.68
C GLN A 390 -13.51 8.55 -0.31
N TYR A 391 -12.86 7.85 0.61
CA TYR A 391 -13.41 7.43 1.91
C TYR A 391 -12.61 8.01 3.08
N TRP A 392 -12.28 9.30 3.02
CA TRP A 392 -11.61 10.00 4.12
C TRP A 392 -12.51 10.14 5.37
N TRP A 393 -13.82 10.34 5.19
CA TRP A 393 -14.75 10.58 6.29
C TRP A 393 -15.09 9.32 7.11
N PRO A 394 -15.34 8.12 6.52
CA PRO A 394 -15.55 6.90 7.31
C PRO A 394 -14.27 6.49 8.04
N PHE A 395 -13.11 6.80 7.47
CA PHE A 395 -11.81 6.61 8.10
C PHE A 395 -11.65 7.49 9.34
N LEU A 396 -11.89 8.81 9.25
CA LEU A 396 -11.79 9.73 10.40
C LEU A 396 -12.88 9.54 11.46
N LEU A 397 -14.01 8.93 11.09
CA LEU A 397 -15.07 8.53 12.01
C LEU A 397 -14.87 7.12 12.60
N TYR A 398 -13.81 6.39 12.21
CA TYR A 398 -13.53 5.03 12.65
C TYR A 398 -14.65 4.02 12.32
N ILE A 399 -15.33 4.17 11.17
CA ILE A 399 -16.43 3.29 10.73
C ILE A 399 -16.18 2.60 9.38
N GLN A 400 -15.00 2.77 8.79
CA GLN A 400 -14.63 2.21 7.48
C GLN A 400 -14.86 0.69 7.36
N ASN A 401 -14.72 -0.06 8.46
CA ASN A 401 -14.95 -1.52 8.46
C ASN A 401 -16.39 -1.91 8.13
N TYR A 402 -17.36 -1.03 8.37
CA TYR A 402 -18.78 -1.27 8.09
C TYR A 402 -19.27 -0.55 6.84
N TYR A 403 -18.69 0.62 6.54
CA TYR A 403 -19.14 1.42 5.41
C TYR A 403 -18.59 0.90 4.08
N ASN A 404 -17.30 0.58 4.02
CA ASN A 404 -16.56 0.27 2.80
C ASN A 404 -15.48 -0.78 3.07
N TYR A 405 -15.91 -1.98 3.47
CA TYR A 405 -15.01 -3.09 3.81
C TYR A 405 -14.00 -3.45 2.70
N ASN A 406 -14.37 -3.23 1.44
CA ASN A 406 -13.52 -3.60 0.29
C ASN A 406 -12.43 -2.57 0.00
N ASP A 407 -12.73 -1.30 0.25
CA ASP A 407 -11.91 -0.15 -0.13
C ASP A 407 -11.52 0.66 1.10
N LEU A 408 -10.89 0.00 2.07
CA LEU A 408 -10.45 0.63 3.31
C LEU A 408 -9.33 1.65 3.03
N CYS A 409 -9.50 2.87 3.54
CA CYS A 409 -8.39 3.83 3.59
C CYS A 409 -7.37 3.33 4.61
N LEU A 410 -6.11 3.18 4.17
CA LEU A 410 -5.03 2.64 4.99
C LEU A 410 -5.43 1.31 5.64
N THR A 411 -5.46 0.24 4.85
CA THR A 411 -6.01 -1.08 5.25
C THR A 411 -5.53 -1.53 6.62
N HIS A 412 -4.25 -1.37 6.97
CA HIS A 412 -3.68 -1.76 8.27
C HIS A 412 -4.29 -1.03 9.50
N THR A 413 -5.09 0.01 9.30
CA THR A 413 -5.79 0.76 10.36
C THR A 413 -7.19 0.22 10.67
N TRP A 414 -7.64 -0.85 9.99
CA TRP A 414 -8.93 -1.48 10.23
C TRP A 414 -9.17 -1.79 11.72
N TYR A 415 -8.14 -2.27 12.42
CA TYR A 415 -8.26 -2.63 13.84
C TYR A 415 -8.47 -1.40 14.73
N LEU A 416 -7.92 -0.25 14.36
CA LEU A 416 -8.11 0.98 15.11
C LEU A 416 -9.56 1.44 15.06
N SER A 417 -10.22 1.24 13.90
CA SER A 417 -11.66 1.45 13.76
C SER A 417 -12.47 0.51 14.65
N ALA A 418 -12.14 -0.79 14.63
CA ALA A 418 -12.79 -1.79 15.50
C ALA A 418 -12.60 -1.47 16.99
N ASP A 419 -11.40 -1.05 17.40
CA ASP A 419 -11.09 -0.68 18.78
C ASP A 419 -11.87 0.56 19.26
N MET A 420 -12.04 1.58 18.40
CA MET A 420 -12.89 2.72 18.71
C MET A 420 -14.37 2.32 18.82
N GLN A 421 -14.85 1.45 17.94
CA GLN A 421 -16.23 0.95 18.00
C GLN A 421 -16.49 0.18 19.30
N MET A 422 -15.61 -0.76 19.66
CA MET A 422 -15.70 -1.51 20.91
C MET A 422 -15.63 -0.57 22.13
N PHE A 423 -14.86 0.51 22.07
CA PHE A 423 -14.81 1.53 23.12
C PHE A 423 -16.14 2.26 23.33
N ILE A 424 -16.78 2.65 22.23
CA ILE A 424 -18.06 3.35 22.26
C ILE A 424 -19.13 2.44 22.87
N LEU A 425 -19.04 1.13 22.61
CA LEU A 425 -19.94 0.12 23.17
C LEU A 425 -19.59 -0.31 24.59
N ALA A 426 -18.33 -0.14 25.03
CA ALA A 426 -17.87 -0.60 26.35
C ALA A 426 -18.72 -0.12 27.54
N PRO A 427 -19.23 1.13 27.61
CA PRO A 427 -20.13 1.57 28.68
C PRO A 427 -21.38 0.70 28.85
N LEU A 428 -21.90 0.11 27.77
CA LEU A 428 -23.06 -0.79 27.81
C LEU A 428 -22.77 -2.07 28.61
N VAL A 429 -21.50 -2.47 28.70
CA VAL A 429 -21.05 -3.62 29.49
C VAL A 429 -20.58 -3.17 30.89
N LEU A 430 -19.80 -2.09 30.96
CA LEU A 430 -19.13 -1.65 32.18
C LEU A 430 -20.07 -1.05 33.23
N ILE A 431 -21.11 -0.31 32.81
CA ILE A 431 -22.08 0.29 33.75
C ILE A 431 -22.89 -0.80 34.46
N PRO A 432 -23.55 -1.76 33.76
CA PRO A 432 -24.22 -2.89 34.43
C PRO A 432 -23.29 -3.71 35.32
N LEU A 433 -22.07 -3.99 34.84
CA LEU A 433 -21.07 -4.74 35.59
C LEU A 433 -20.75 -4.04 36.93
N THR A 434 -20.58 -2.72 36.91
CA THR A 434 -20.28 -1.93 38.12
C THR A 434 -21.45 -1.95 39.10
N ILE A 435 -22.70 -1.91 38.62
CA ILE A 435 -23.90 -2.02 39.46
C ILE A 435 -23.94 -3.37 40.18
N LEU A 436 -23.67 -4.47 39.45
CA LEU A 436 -23.66 -5.82 40.03
C LEU A 436 -22.56 -5.98 41.09
N ILE A 437 -21.37 -5.46 40.82
CA ILE A 437 -20.24 -5.47 41.78
C ILE A 437 -20.59 -4.66 43.04
N LYS A 438 -21.13 -3.44 42.89
CA LYS A 438 -21.50 -2.57 44.01
C LYS A 438 -22.61 -3.15 44.89
N SER A 439 -23.54 -3.89 44.28
CA SER A 439 -24.63 -4.58 44.99
C SER A 439 -24.19 -5.87 45.71
N ASN A 440 -22.88 -6.17 45.76
CA ASN A 440 -22.31 -7.41 46.28
C ASN A 440 -22.86 -8.67 45.59
N LYS A 441 -23.30 -8.54 44.33
CA LYS A 441 -23.83 -9.62 43.50
C LYS A 441 -22.74 -10.17 42.58
N SER A 442 -21.57 -10.48 43.13
CA SER A 442 -20.40 -10.94 42.35
C SER A 442 -20.68 -12.19 41.52
N PHE A 443 -21.52 -13.10 42.02
CA PHE A 443 -21.97 -14.27 41.26
C PHE A 443 -22.70 -13.89 39.96
N TRP A 444 -23.61 -12.90 40.03
CA TRP A 444 -24.32 -12.39 38.85
C TRP A 444 -23.41 -11.61 37.90
N ALA A 445 -22.43 -10.88 38.43
CA ALA A 445 -21.42 -10.22 37.62
C ALA A 445 -20.60 -11.24 36.80
N ILE A 446 -20.16 -12.33 37.45
CA ILE A 446 -19.46 -13.45 36.79
C ILE A 446 -20.37 -14.11 35.76
N GLY A 447 -21.64 -14.39 36.10
CA GLY A 447 -22.61 -14.95 35.16
C GLY A 447 -22.81 -14.07 33.93
N PHE A 448 -22.98 -12.76 34.11
CA PHE A 448 -23.13 -11.78 33.03
C PHE A 448 -21.92 -11.78 32.08
N VAL A 449 -20.70 -11.76 32.62
CA VAL A 449 -19.47 -11.81 31.81
C VAL A 449 -19.36 -13.13 31.05
N ASN A 450 -19.67 -14.27 31.69
CA ASN A 450 -19.64 -15.57 31.03
C ASN A 450 -20.65 -15.66 29.87
N VAL A 451 -21.87 -15.13 30.06
CA VAL A 451 -22.87 -15.07 28.97
C VAL A 451 -22.35 -14.25 27.80
N LEU A 452 -21.74 -13.09 28.05
CA LEU A 452 -21.15 -12.27 26.99
C LEU A 452 -20.02 -13.00 26.25
N ILE A 453 -19.17 -13.74 26.98
CA ILE A 453 -18.10 -14.56 26.37
C ILE A 453 -18.70 -15.66 25.50
N ILE A 454 -19.74 -16.35 25.99
CA ILE A 454 -20.43 -17.40 25.23
C ILE A 454 -21.01 -16.81 23.93
N ILE A 455 -21.68 -15.66 24.00
CA ILE A 455 -22.21 -14.97 22.81
C ILE A 455 -21.07 -14.60 21.86
N ALA A 456 -19.99 -14.01 22.37
CA ALA A 456 -18.85 -13.58 21.56
C ALA A 456 -18.14 -14.75 20.85
N VAL A 457 -18.14 -15.96 21.43
CA VAL A 457 -17.57 -17.16 20.82
C VAL A 457 -18.55 -17.84 19.85
N ILE A 458 -19.82 -17.97 20.23
CA ILE A 458 -20.80 -18.72 19.44
C ILE A 458 -21.23 -17.94 18.20
N VAL A 459 -21.46 -16.63 18.29
CA VAL A 459 -21.98 -15.83 17.16
C VAL A 459 -21.08 -15.93 15.93
N PRO A 460 -19.74 -15.75 16.02
CA PRO A 460 -18.87 -15.94 14.87
C PRO A 460 -18.92 -17.37 14.30
N ILE A 461 -18.98 -18.41 15.16
CA ILE A 461 -19.02 -19.81 14.72
C ILE A 461 -20.30 -20.12 13.93
N VAL A 462 -21.43 -19.50 14.29
CA VAL A 462 -22.73 -19.73 13.63
C VAL A 462 -22.91 -18.87 12.39
N CYS A 463 -22.24 -17.71 12.32
CA CYS A 463 -22.33 -16.78 11.19
C CYS A 463 -21.24 -16.96 10.12
N LEU A 464 -20.17 -17.71 10.41
CA LEU A 464 -19.19 -18.23 9.45
C LEU A 464 -19.74 -19.48 8.76
#